data_AF-A0A2K3P7R3-F1
#
_entry.id   AF-A0A2K3P7R3-F1
#
_cell.length_a   1.000
_cell.length_b   1.000
_cell.length_c   1.000
_cell.angle_alpha   90.00
_cell.angle_beta   90.00
_cell.angle_gamma   90.00
#
_symmetry.space_group_name_H-M   'P 1'
#
loop_
_entity.id
_entity.type
_entity.pdbx_description
1 polymer ?
#
loop_
_entity_poly.entity_id
_entity_poly.type
_entity_poly.pdbx_seq_one_letter_code
_entity_poly.pdbx_strand_id
1 'polypeptide(L)'
;MDLEYLNLEFEQEAIDQGISVKKEAPVNFLTDPLEGRSTLRPADVLVYGWVGGKHACVDLTGVSPLVGLSNGDFTVGQAGLKAASNKVAKHERACSDNQHAFIPFAFDTFGFLAPDAVNILQRIQRVMHSNVVSP
;
A
#
# COMPACT_ATOMS: atom_id res chain seq x y z
N MET A 1 4.48 0.74 16.60
CA MET A 1 3.95 1.71 15.61
C MET A 1 2.52 1.29 15.33
N ASP A 2 1.57 2.18 15.50
CA ASP A 2 0.17 1.91 15.20
C ASP A 2 -0.07 2.12 13.70
N LEU A 3 -0.72 1.15 13.05
CA LEU A 3 -1.02 1.21 11.61
C LEU A 3 -1.95 2.38 11.29
N GLU A 4 -2.81 2.77 12.22
CA GLU A 4 -3.72 3.90 12.00
C GLU A 4 -2.95 5.22 11.87
N TYR A 5 -1.91 5.40 12.69
CA TYR A 5 -1.01 6.56 12.61
C TYR A 5 -0.20 6.54 11.32
N LEU A 6 0.30 5.38 10.90
CA LEU A 6 1.05 5.27 9.65
C LEU A 6 0.18 5.56 8.42
N ASN A 7 -1.08 5.12 8.43
CA ASN A 7 -2.04 5.44 7.38
C ASN A 7 -2.25 6.96 7.28
N LEU A 8 -2.37 7.64 8.42
CA LEU A 8 -2.51 9.11 8.46
C LEU A 8 -1.24 9.81 7.98
N GLU A 9 -0.05 9.36 8.39
CA GLU A 9 1.22 9.92 7.93
C GLU A 9 1.39 9.74 6.41
N PHE A 10 1.08 8.55 5.89
CA PHE A 10 1.13 8.30 4.45
C PHE A 10 0.16 9.20 3.67
N GLU A 11 -1.08 9.31 4.17
CA GLU A 11 -2.11 10.15 3.54
C GLU A 11 -1.70 11.62 3.56
N GLN A 12 -1.27 12.15 4.72
CA GLN A 12 -0.83 13.53 4.85
C GLN A 12 0.37 13.83 3.96
N GLU A 13 1.39 12.96 3.95
CA GLU A 13 2.56 13.12 3.10
C GLU A 13 2.14 13.16 1.62
N ALA A 14 1.28 12.22 1.18
CA ALA A 14 0.80 12.21 -0.19
C ALA A 14 0.01 13.49 -0.55
N ILE A 15 -0.88 13.96 0.34
CA ILE A 15 -1.66 15.20 0.16
C ILE A 15 -0.73 16.41 0.05
N ASP A 16 0.27 16.51 0.91
CA ASP A 16 1.25 17.60 0.89
C ASP A 16 2.02 17.62 -0.44
N GLN A 17 2.16 16.47 -1.10
CA GLN A 17 2.75 16.35 -2.44
C GLN A 17 1.77 16.59 -3.60
N GLY A 18 0.54 17.02 -3.33
CA GLY A 18 -0.50 17.22 -4.35
C GLY A 18 -0.99 15.91 -4.96
N ILE A 19 -0.73 14.77 -4.31
CA ILE A 19 -1.22 13.47 -4.73
C ILE A 19 -2.62 13.30 -4.16
N SER A 20 -3.59 13.07 -5.04
CA SER A 20 -4.94 12.76 -4.59
C SER A 20 -4.98 11.34 -4.02
N VAL A 21 -5.34 11.25 -2.74
CA VAL A 21 -5.45 10.00 -1.99
C VAL A 21 -6.72 9.97 -1.15
N LYS A 22 -7.12 8.77 -0.74
CA LYS A 22 -8.22 8.55 0.21
C LYS A 22 -7.87 7.42 1.19
N LYS A 23 -7.83 7.72 2.49
CA LYS A 23 -7.74 6.70 3.54
C LYS A 23 -9.00 5.84 3.65
N GLU A 24 -8.81 4.58 4.03
CA GLU A 24 -9.86 3.58 4.28
C GLU A 24 -10.87 3.51 3.12
N ALA A 25 -10.36 3.62 1.90
CA ALA A 25 -11.16 3.60 0.69
C ALA A 25 -11.85 2.23 0.57
N PRO A 26 -13.19 2.17 0.68
CA PRO A 26 -13.86 0.89 0.65
C PRO A 26 -13.75 0.32 -0.76
N VAL A 27 -13.20 -0.89 -0.89
CA VAL A 27 -13.06 -1.58 -2.17
C VAL A 27 -14.43 -1.79 -2.82
N ASN A 28 -15.49 -1.75 -2.01
CA ASN A 28 -16.90 -1.72 -2.39
C ASN A 28 -17.38 -0.43 -3.10
N PHE A 29 -16.67 0.70 -3.03
CA PHE A 29 -16.94 1.85 -3.94
C PHE A 29 -16.52 1.54 -5.38
N LEU A 30 -15.89 0.38 -5.61
CA LEU A 30 -15.32 -0.07 -6.87
C LEU A 30 -16.09 -1.27 -7.43
N THR A 31 -17.13 -1.76 -6.74
CA THR A 31 -18.00 -2.85 -7.21
C THR A 31 -18.82 -2.39 -8.42
N ASP A 32 -19.05 -3.28 -9.39
CA ASP A 32 -20.14 -3.11 -10.36
C ASP A 32 -21.44 -2.80 -9.59
N PRO A 33 -22.17 -1.72 -9.95
CA PRO A 33 -23.47 -1.40 -9.35
C PRO A 33 -24.45 -2.60 -9.27
N LEU A 34 -24.26 -3.62 -10.11
CA LEU A 34 -25.09 -4.82 -10.19
C LEU A 34 -24.71 -5.92 -9.17
N GLU A 35 -23.51 -5.90 -8.58
CA GLU A 35 -23.00 -7.04 -7.78
C GLU A 35 -23.12 -6.90 -6.25
N GLY A 36 -23.66 -5.79 -5.75
CA GLY A 36 -24.16 -5.71 -4.36
C GLY A 36 -23.19 -6.18 -3.26
N ARG A 37 -22.40 -5.22 -2.74
CA ARG A 37 -21.57 -5.31 -1.52
C ARG A 37 -20.42 -6.32 -1.58
N SER A 38 -19.24 -5.81 -1.94
CA SER A 38 -17.96 -6.52 -1.73
C SER A 38 -17.78 -6.90 -0.25
N THR A 39 -17.42 -8.15 0.00
CA THR A 39 -17.04 -8.69 1.33
C THR A 39 -15.59 -8.35 1.70
N LEU A 40 -14.86 -7.67 0.81
CA LEU A 40 -13.47 -7.30 1.02
C LEU A 40 -13.35 -6.12 1.98
N ARG A 41 -12.33 -6.16 2.83
CA ARG A 41 -11.94 -5.03 3.68
C ARG A 41 -11.57 -3.83 2.79
N PRO A 42 -11.92 -2.59 3.18
CA PRO A 42 -11.36 -1.38 2.58
C PRO A 42 -9.84 -1.46 2.40
N ALA A 43 -9.34 -0.87 1.32
CA ALA A 43 -7.90 -0.64 1.19
C ALA A 43 -7.49 0.42 2.23
N ASP A 44 -6.30 0.29 2.81
CA ASP A 44 -5.84 1.25 3.81
C ASP A 44 -5.71 2.65 3.17
N VAL A 45 -5.21 2.74 1.94
CA VAL A 45 -5.17 3.97 1.14
C VAL A 45 -5.45 3.68 -0.34
N LEU A 46 -6.26 4.53 -0.99
CA LEU A 46 -6.42 4.55 -2.45
C LEU A 46 -5.67 5.77 -3.01
N VAL A 47 -4.79 5.53 -3.99
CA VAL A 47 -4.02 6.57 -4.68
C VAL A 47 -4.57 6.73 -6.10
N TYR A 48 -5.07 7.92 -6.44
CA TYR A 48 -5.67 8.17 -7.74
C TYR A 48 -4.59 8.34 -8.84
N GLY A 49 -4.90 7.89 -10.06
CA GLY A 49 -4.04 8.07 -11.24
C GLY A 49 -2.64 7.44 -11.17
N TRP A 50 -2.40 6.51 -10.24
CA TRP A 50 -1.06 6.05 -9.90
C TRP A 50 -0.41 5.18 -10.99
N VAL A 51 -0.82 3.94 -11.21
CA VAL A 51 -0.10 3.00 -12.09
C VAL A 51 -0.63 3.09 -13.51
N GLY A 52 0.10 3.76 -14.40
CA GLY A 52 -0.31 3.94 -15.80
C GLY A 52 -1.68 4.62 -15.94
N GLY A 53 -2.00 5.55 -15.03
CA GLY A 53 -3.29 6.23 -14.95
C GLY A 53 -4.38 5.47 -14.14
N LYS A 54 -4.18 4.20 -13.80
CA LYS A 54 -5.09 3.44 -12.93
C LYS A 54 -4.92 3.84 -11.47
N HIS A 55 -6.01 3.84 -10.70
CA HIS A 55 -5.91 4.02 -9.25
C HIS A 55 -5.23 2.80 -8.63
N ALA A 56 -4.50 3.01 -7.53
CA ALA A 56 -3.80 1.96 -6.81
C ALA A 56 -4.36 1.80 -5.40
N CYS A 57 -4.75 0.58 -5.06
CA CYS A 57 -5.06 0.17 -3.69
C CYS A 57 -3.74 -0.14 -2.98
N VAL A 58 -3.39 0.68 -2.00
CA VAL A 58 -2.21 0.51 -1.15
C VAL A 58 -2.67 -0.10 0.16
N ASP A 59 -2.13 -1.26 0.50
CA ASP A 59 -2.38 -1.94 1.77
C ASP A 59 -1.12 -1.89 2.62
N LEU A 60 -1.25 -1.30 3.81
CA LEU A 60 -0.15 -1.11 4.74
C LEU A 60 -0.08 -2.30 5.69
N THR A 61 1.10 -2.93 5.73
CA THR A 61 1.31 -4.08 6.60
C THR A 61 2.62 -3.97 7.36
N GLY A 62 2.50 -3.87 8.68
CA GLY A 62 3.62 -3.93 9.61
C GLY A 62 3.74 -5.33 10.18
N VAL A 63 4.94 -5.92 10.11
CA VAL A 63 5.21 -7.24 10.70
C VAL A 63 6.34 -7.19 11.73
N SER A 64 6.24 -8.04 12.74
CA SER A 64 7.37 -8.33 13.61
C SER A 64 8.18 -9.48 13.02
N PRO A 65 9.48 -9.31 12.73
CA PRO A 65 10.29 -10.37 12.16
C PRO A 65 10.69 -11.43 13.20
N LEU A 66 10.32 -11.22 14.48
CA LEU A 66 10.49 -12.19 15.55
C LEU A 66 9.29 -13.13 15.69
N VAL A 67 8.12 -12.75 15.17
CA VAL A 67 6.91 -13.57 15.28
C VAL A 67 7.02 -14.78 14.36
N GLY A 68 6.92 -15.98 14.93
CA GLY A 68 7.04 -17.22 14.17
C GLY A 68 8.48 -17.61 13.83
N LEU A 69 9.48 -16.96 14.45
CA LEU A 69 10.86 -17.41 14.44
C LEU A 69 10.94 -18.75 15.20
N SER A 70 10.92 -19.86 14.45
CA SER A 70 11.14 -21.21 14.98
C SER A 70 12.64 -21.53 14.98
N ASN A 71 13.03 -22.80 14.90
CA ASN A 71 14.43 -23.24 14.78
C ASN A 71 15.13 -22.83 13.45
N GLY A 72 14.51 -21.99 12.63
CA GLY A 72 15.09 -21.50 11.37
C GLY A 72 15.97 -20.27 11.57
N ASP A 73 16.85 -20.02 10.60
CA ASP A 73 17.72 -18.85 10.59
C ASP A 73 16.94 -17.55 10.43
N PHE A 74 17.40 -16.51 11.12
CA PHE A 74 16.91 -15.15 10.92
C PHE A 74 17.48 -14.57 9.62
N THR A 75 16.62 -14.28 8.66
CA THR A 75 16.98 -13.58 7.42
C THR A 75 16.33 -12.20 7.41
N VAL A 76 17.16 -11.15 7.29
CA VAL A 76 16.71 -9.75 7.24
C VAL A 76 15.66 -9.58 6.16
N GLY A 77 14.53 -8.95 6.50
CA GLY A 77 13.45 -8.62 5.57
C GLY A 77 12.56 -9.79 5.15
N GLN A 78 12.88 -11.04 5.52
CA GLN A 78 12.10 -12.21 5.09
C GLN A 78 10.64 -12.14 5.56
N ALA A 79 10.40 -11.66 6.77
CA ALA A 79 9.04 -11.46 7.28
C ALA A 79 8.27 -10.41 6.44
N GLY A 80 8.91 -9.28 6.13
CA GLY A 80 8.32 -8.21 5.31
C GLY A 80 8.02 -8.67 3.87
N LEU A 81 8.97 -9.38 3.23
CA LEU A 81 8.79 -9.94 1.89
C LEU A 81 7.66 -10.97 1.85
N LYS A 82 7.60 -11.86 2.83
CA LYS A 82 6.52 -12.85 2.96
C LYS A 82 5.17 -12.16 3.16
N ALA A 83 5.12 -11.10 3.98
CA ALA A 83 3.91 -10.32 4.20
C ALA A 83 3.41 -9.66 2.91
N ALA A 84 4.32 -9.02 2.16
CA ALA A 84 4.00 -8.44 0.86
C ALA A 84 3.43 -9.48 -0.12
N SER A 85 4.12 -10.62 -0.27
CA SER A 85 3.68 -11.71 -1.15
C SER A 85 2.31 -12.26 -0.76
N ASN A 86 2.07 -12.47 0.53
CA ASN A 86 0.76 -12.93 1.03
C ASN A 86 -0.36 -11.92 0.76
N LYS A 87 -0.06 -10.62 0.80
CA LYS A 87 -1.03 -9.56 0.50
C LYS A 87 -1.37 -9.53 -0.99
N VAL A 88 -0.37 -9.63 -1.88
CA VAL A 88 -0.57 -9.74 -3.34
C VAL A 88 -1.45 -10.94 -3.66
N ALA A 89 -1.10 -12.13 -3.17
CA ALA A 89 -1.85 -13.36 -3.43
C ALA A 89 -3.33 -13.28 -3.00
N LYS A 90 -3.64 -12.48 -1.98
CA LYS A 90 -5.00 -12.30 -1.46
C LYS A 90 -5.82 -11.24 -2.21
N HIS A 91 -5.19 -10.18 -2.72
CA HIS A 91 -5.93 -8.97 -3.13
C HIS A 91 -5.69 -8.54 -4.58
N GLU A 92 -4.62 -9.00 -5.23
CA GLU A 92 -4.25 -8.55 -6.58
C GLU A 92 -5.37 -8.80 -7.59
N ARG A 93 -5.95 -10.00 -7.58
CA ARG A 93 -7.05 -10.36 -8.48
C ARG A 93 -8.24 -9.42 -8.32
N ALA A 94 -8.69 -9.22 -7.09
CA ALA A 94 -9.80 -8.34 -6.81
C ALA A 94 -9.52 -6.89 -7.24
N CYS A 95 -8.31 -6.37 -7.01
CA CYS A 95 -7.96 -5.03 -7.49
C CYS A 95 -7.98 -4.97 -9.02
N SER A 96 -7.39 -5.97 -9.69
CA SER A 96 -7.35 -6.03 -11.15
C SER A 96 -8.74 -6.14 -11.78
N ASP A 97 -9.62 -6.97 -11.23
CA ASP A 97 -11.00 -7.15 -11.70
C ASP A 97 -11.79 -5.82 -11.62
N ASN A 98 -11.43 -4.95 -10.68
CA ASN A 98 -11.98 -3.60 -10.52
C ASN A 98 -11.12 -2.51 -11.20
N GLN A 99 -10.26 -2.87 -12.15
CA GLN A 99 -9.38 -1.96 -12.91
C GLN A 99 -8.37 -1.15 -12.09
N HIS A 100 -8.01 -1.64 -10.90
CA HIS A 100 -7.00 -1.04 -10.03
C HIS A 100 -5.70 -1.82 -10.01
N ALA A 101 -4.61 -1.12 -9.71
CA ALA A 101 -3.39 -1.78 -9.30
C ALA A 101 -3.46 -2.10 -7.80
N PHE A 102 -2.87 -3.22 -7.39
CA PHE A 102 -2.63 -3.50 -5.99
C PHE A 102 -1.16 -3.24 -5.67
N ILE A 103 -0.87 -2.59 -4.54
CA ILE A 103 0.51 -2.39 -4.08
C ILE A 103 0.63 -2.78 -2.60
N PRO A 104 1.43 -3.81 -2.27
CA PRO A 104 1.71 -4.15 -0.88
C PRO A 104 2.73 -3.17 -0.29
N PHE A 105 2.32 -2.33 0.65
CA PHE A 105 3.24 -1.53 1.45
C PHE A 105 3.62 -2.32 2.70
N ALA A 106 4.63 -3.19 2.57
CA ALA A 106 5.10 -4.02 3.67
C ALA A 106 6.37 -3.48 4.31
N PHE A 107 6.38 -3.44 5.65
CA PHE A 107 7.52 -3.06 6.46
C PHE A 107 7.62 -3.91 7.71
N ASP A 108 8.81 -3.99 8.29
CA ASP A 108 9.00 -4.64 9.59
C ASP A 108 9.34 -3.66 10.71
N THR A 109 9.17 -4.12 11.95
CA THR A 109 9.44 -3.30 13.14
C THR A 109 10.91 -2.93 13.33
N PHE A 110 11.83 -3.52 12.57
CA PHE A 110 13.26 -3.19 12.56
C PHE A 110 13.65 -2.25 11.42
N GLY A 111 12.68 -1.75 10.65
CA GLY A 111 12.90 -0.74 9.62
C GLY A 111 13.16 -1.31 8.22
N PHE A 112 12.97 -2.62 7.99
CA PHE A 112 12.95 -3.13 6.63
C PHE A 112 11.74 -2.58 5.88
N LEU A 113 11.93 -2.20 4.62
CA LEU A 113 10.87 -1.86 3.67
C LEU A 113 10.93 -2.82 2.48
N ALA A 114 9.80 -3.42 2.14
CA ALA A 114 9.70 -4.23 0.93
C ALA A 114 9.89 -3.35 -0.34
N PRO A 115 10.33 -3.93 -1.47
CA PRO A 115 10.59 -3.16 -2.69
C PRO A 115 9.41 -2.28 -3.14
N ASP A 116 8.17 -2.78 -3.03
CA ASP A 116 6.97 -2.03 -3.40
C ASP A 116 6.72 -0.80 -2.51
N ALA A 117 6.98 -0.91 -1.20
CA ALA A 117 6.92 0.21 -0.27
C ALA A 117 7.96 1.28 -0.64
N VAL A 118 9.21 0.87 -0.91
CA VAL A 118 10.28 1.77 -1.35
C VAL A 118 9.91 2.46 -2.67
N ASN A 119 9.38 1.71 -3.63
CA ASN A 119 8.99 2.25 -4.93
C ASN A 119 7.89 3.32 -4.82
N ILE A 120 6.90 3.13 -3.94
CA ILE A 120 5.90 4.15 -3.65
C ILE A 120 6.56 5.40 -3.08
N LEU A 121 7.36 5.27 -2.02
CA LEU A 121 7.99 6.42 -1.35
C LEU A 121 8.91 7.21 -2.31
N GLN A 122 9.72 6.52 -3.10
CA GLN A 122 10.56 7.15 -4.13
C GLN A 122 9.76 7.85 -5.21
N ARG A 123 8.56 7.34 -5.53
CA ARG A 123 7.68 8.00 -6.49
C ARG A 123 7.03 9.25 -5.90
N ILE A 124 6.55 9.18 -4.66
CA ILE A 124 6.05 10.34 -3.91
C ILE A 124 7.12 11.44 -3.89
N GLN A 125 8.37 11.08 -3.53
CA GLN A 125 9.51 11.99 -3.53
C GLN A 125 9.76 12.66 -4.91
N ARG A 126 9.64 11.91 -6.01
CA ARG A 126 9.80 12.46 -7.36
C ARG A 126 8.72 13.47 -7.72
N VAL A 127 7.47 13.24 -7.32
CA VAL A 127 6.38 14.22 -7.54
C VAL A 127 6.72 15.55 -6.86
N MET A 128 7.30 15.52 -5.66
CA MET A 128 7.77 16.73 -4.96
C MET A 128 8.79 17.50 -5.80
N HIS A 129 9.82 16.82 -6.29
CA HIS A 129 10.89 17.44 -7.06
C HIS A 129 10.39 18.05 -8.37
N SER A 130 9.34 17.50 -8.98
CA SER A 130 8.73 18.08 -10.19
C SER A 130 7.88 19.32 -9.87
N ASN A 131 7.18 19.34 -8.74
CA ASN A 131 6.33 20.47 -8.34
C ASN A 131 7.14 21.68 -7.83
N VAL A 132 8.33 21.46 -7.27
CA VAL A 132 9.23 22.55 -6.80
C VAL A 132 9.97 23.24 -7.96
N VAL A 133 10.05 22.63 -9.15
CA VAL A 133 10.83 23.15 -10.30
C VAL A 133 9.94 23.87 -11.34
N SER A 134 8.69 24.20 -11.00
CA SER A 134 7.86 25.05 -11.87
C SER A 134 8.17 26.53 -11.59
N PRO A 135 8.58 27.34 -12.59
CA PRO A 135 8.88 28.78 -12.43
C PRO A 135 7.65 29.62 -12.08
#